data_AF-A0A1Z4C4P4-F1
#
_entry.id   AF-A0A1Z4C4P4-F1
#
_cell.length_a   1.000
_cell.length_b   1.000
_cell.length_c   1.000
_cell.angle_alpha   90.00
_cell.angle_beta   90.00
_cell.angle_gamma   90.00
#
_symmetry.space_group_name_H-M   'P 1'
#
loop_
_entity.id
_entity.type
_entity.pdbx_description
1 polymer ?
#
loop_
_entity_poly.entity_id
_entity_poly.type
_entity_poly.pdbx_seq_one_letter_code
_entity_poly.pdbx_strand_id
1 'polypeptide(L)'
;MAISEQQRQKKLAKKKQKRAAAVKKSPVMSTSKAKPYAGFPIYECLIPTNLFIDGIGELVVTRRLPNGYIAMSAFVIDVFCLGVKDAMFRVLPEGDYVQGIRARMSEVNGRSFEALTPGCAKKLLDGLVDYAKGLGFAPHADYNNAKDLLAAPDADEACPVQYVYGKDGKPFYMNGPYESPAAIQRIIRTLTESCGEGGFDTLVGLSEGDDYDDD
;
A
#
# COMPACT_ATOMS: atom_id res chain seq x y z
N MET A 1 26.42 17.72 14.56
CA MET A 1 26.50 16.26 14.78
C MET A 1 25.68 15.56 13.69
N ALA A 2 26.28 14.65 12.93
CA ALA A 2 25.55 13.87 11.94
C ALA A 2 24.57 12.93 12.65
N ILE A 3 23.29 13.00 12.29
CA ILE A 3 22.26 12.08 12.79
C ILE A 3 22.66 10.66 12.36
N SER A 4 22.65 9.70 13.29
CA SER A 4 22.96 8.31 12.93
C SER A 4 21.97 7.78 11.90
N GLU A 5 22.38 6.84 11.06
CA GLU A 5 21.51 6.28 10.03
C GLU A 5 20.19 5.74 10.62
N GLN A 6 20.27 5.10 11.78
CA GLN A 6 19.10 4.63 12.53
C GLN A 6 18.18 5.78 12.98
N GLN A 7 18.72 6.90 13.46
CA GLN A 7 17.93 8.06 13.86
C GLN A 7 17.29 8.76 12.64
N ARG A 8 17.99 8.80 11.50
CA ARG A 8 17.46 9.32 10.23
C ARG A 8 16.33 8.42 9.71
N GLN A 9 16.52 7.10 9.72
CA GLN A 9 15.51 6.13 9.33
C GLN A 9 14.29 6.20 10.26
N LYS A 10 14.47 6.29 11.59
CA LYS A 10 13.37 6.51 12.55
C LYS A 10 12.60 7.80 12.28
N LYS A 11 13.28 8.91 11.97
CA LYS A 11 12.63 10.20 11.67
C LYS A 11 11.85 10.14 10.35
N LEU A 12 12.43 9.51 9.33
CA LEU A 12 11.76 9.27 8.05
C LEU A 12 10.56 8.34 8.23
N ALA A 13 10.68 7.28 9.03
CA ALA A 13 9.58 6.36 9.32
C ALA A 13 8.49 7.00 10.18
N LYS A 14 8.81 7.77 11.23
CA LYS A 14 7.80 8.56 11.97
C LYS A 14 7.06 9.54 11.03
N LYS A 15 7.77 10.16 10.08
CA LYS A 15 7.15 11.00 9.05
C LYS A 15 6.26 10.18 8.11
N LYS A 16 6.70 9.00 7.65
CA LYS A 16 5.94 8.06 6.81
C LYS A 16 4.71 7.50 7.52
N GLN A 17 4.81 7.13 8.79
CA GLN A 17 3.73 6.65 9.65
C GLN A 17 2.67 7.72 9.87
N LYS A 18 3.06 8.94 10.32
CA LYS A 18 2.11 10.07 10.45
C LYS A 18 1.43 10.41 9.12
N ARG A 19 2.09 10.13 8.00
CA ARG A 19 1.59 10.39 6.64
C ARG A 19 0.68 9.29 6.09
N ALA A 20 0.91 8.02 6.46
CA ALA A 20 0.01 6.91 6.19
C ALA A 20 -1.27 7.04 7.04
N ALA A 21 -1.14 7.53 8.28
CA ALA A 21 -2.28 7.89 9.14
C ALA A 21 -3.14 9.04 8.58
N ALA A 22 -2.54 9.97 7.85
CA ALA A 22 -3.26 11.09 7.23
C ALA A 22 -4.10 10.69 6.00
N VAL A 23 -3.90 9.47 5.46
CA VAL A 23 -4.83 8.84 4.52
C VAL A 23 -6.01 8.34 5.34
N LYS A 24 -6.97 9.23 5.63
CA LYS A 24 -8.17 8.93 6.42
C LYS A 24 -8.82 7.63 5.94
N LYS A 25 -9.18 6.76 6.89
CA LYS A 25 -10.35 5.87 6.76
C LYS A 25 -11.57 6.75 6.43
N SER A 26 -11.93 6.80 5.16
CA SER A 26 -13.24 7.32 4.78
C SER A 26 -14.26 6.26 5.21
N PRO A 27 -15.27 6.59 6.04
CA PRO A 27 -16.29 5.63 6.40
C PRO A 27 -17.22 5.47 5.19
N VAL A 28 -16.80 4.66 4.23
CA VAL A 28 -17.71 4.12 3.23
C VAL A 28 -17.55 2.62 3.32
N MET A 29 -18.38 2.04 4.18
CA MET A 29 -18.70 0.62 4.16
C MET A 29 -19.42 0.35 2.85
N SER A 30 -18.67 0.25 1.76
CA SER A 30 -19.23 -0.14 0.47
C SER A 30 -19.22 -1.65 0.42
N THR A 31 -20.38 -2.27 0.61
CA THR A 31 -20.61 -3.71 0.37
C THR A 31 -20.43 -4.12 -1.09
N SER A 32 -20.13 -3.16 -1.97
CA SER A 32 -19.90 -3.37 -3.39
C SER A 32 -18.56 -4.05 -3.63
N LYS A 33 -18.59 -5.14 -4.41
CA LYS A 33 -17.38 -5.81 -4.93
C LYS A 33 -16.95 -5.14 -6.24
N ALA A 34 -15.66 -5.14 -6.53
CA ALA A 34 -15.09 -4.62 -7.77
C ALA A 34 -15.45 -5.45 -9.01
N LYS A 35 -15.75 -6.75 -8.83
CA LYS A 35 -15.96 -7.71 -9.92
C LYS A 35 -16.92 -7.26 -11.03
N PRO A 36 -18.10 -6.68 -10.75
CA PRO A 36 -19.02 -6.23 -11.79
C PRO A 36 -18.46 -5.11 -12.68
N TYR A 37 -17.37 -4.48 -12.26
CA TYR A 37 -16.77 -3.32 -12.92
C TYR A 37 -15.52 -3.66 -13.73
N ALA A 38 -15.05 -4.91 -13.66
CA ALA A 38 -13.81 -5.34 -14.30
C ALA A 38 -13.84 -5.19 -15.83
N GLY A 39 -15.01 -5.28 -16.48
CA GLY A 39 -15.14 -5.19 -17.93
C GLY A 39 -15.11 -3.78 -18.53
N PHE A 40 -15.14 -2.72 -17.72
CA PHE A 40 -15.15 -1.33 -18.21
C PHE A 40 -13.74 -0.84 -18.54
N PRO A 41 -13.52 0.12 -19.45
CA PRO A 41 -12.17 0.57 -19.79
C PRO A 41 -11.38 1.11 -18.59
N ILE A 42 -10.11 0.71 -18.44
CA ILE A 42 -9.20 1.34 -17.46
C ILE A 42 -9.06 2.82 -17.79
N TYR A 43 -9.18 3.63 -16.75
CA TYR A 43 -8.90 5.05 -16.82
C TYR A 43 -7.43 5.32 -16.49
N GLU A 44 -6.97 4.91 -15.31
CA GLU A 44 -5.55 4.99 -14.94
C GLU A 44 -5.20 3.99 -13.83
N CYS A 45 -3.91 3.65 -13.75
CA CYS A 45 -3.29 2.97 -12.61
C CYS A 45 -2.17 3.88 -12.09
N LEU A 46 -2.14 4.16 -10.80
CA LEU A 46 -1.21 5.12 -10.20
C LEU A 46 -0.49 4.51 -8.99
N ILE A 47 0.80 4.79 -8.87
CA ILE A 47 1.61 4.49 -7.66
C ILE A 47 2.46 5.71 -7.27
N PRO A 48 2.94 5.82 -6.03
CA PRO A 48 3.93 6.83 -5.67
C PRO A 48 5.25 6.59 -6.41
N THR A 49 5.82 7.64 -6.99
CA THR A 49 7.10 7.59 -7.75
C THR A 49 8.27 7.07 -6.91
N ASN A 50 8.19 7.23 -5.59
CA ASN A 50 9.20 6.76 -4.66
C ASN A 50 8.79 5.48 -3.90
N LEU A 51 7.80 4.72 -4.38
CA LEU A 51 7.27 3.52 -3.72
C LEU A 51 8.39 2.55 -3.28
N PHE A 52 9.31 2.21 -4.18
CA PHE A 52 10.39 1.25 -3.90
C PHE A 52 11.53 1.84 -3.05
N ILE A 53 11.56 3.15 -2.84
CA ILE A 53 12.46 3.82 -1.89
C ILE A 53 11.77 3.90 -0.52
N ASP A 54 10.47 4.18 -0.52
CA ASP A 54 9.72 4.43 0.68
C ASP A 54 9.24 3.16 1.38
N GLY A 55 9.03 2.08 0.63
CA GLY A 55 8.59 0.76 1.06
C GLY A 55 7.08 0.62 1.15
N ILE A 56 6.38 1.69 1.52
CA ILE A 56 4.91 1.69 1.68
C ILE A 56 4.29 2.78 0.82
N GLY A 57 3.23 2.45 0.10
CA GLY A 57 2.49 3.38 -0.74
C GLY A 57 1.08 2.90 -1.08
N GLU A 58 0.39 3.64 -1.95
CA GLU A 58 -0.97 3.33 -2.39
C GLU A 58 -0.98 3.06 -3.89
N LEU A 59 -1.34 1.85 -4.29
CA LEU A 59 -1.69 1.54 -5.69
C LEU A 59 -3.16 1.86 -5.91
N VAL A 60 -3.45 2.72 -6.87
CA VAL A 60 -4.81 3.12 -7.23
C VAL A 60 -5.11 2.65 -8.64
N VAL A 61 -6.30 2.08 -8.83
CA VAL A 61 -6.77 1.58 -10.13
C VAL A 61 -8.18 2.10 -10.36
N THR A 62 -8.42 2.67 -11.53
CA THR A 62 -9.73 3.20 -11.90
C THR A 62 -10.22 2.68 -13.23
N ARG A 63 -11.54 2.51 -13.36
CA ARG A 63 -12.24 2.22 -14.61
C ARG A 63 -13.37 3.22 -14.83
N ARG A 64 -13.52 3.70 -16.06
CA ARG A 64 -14.58 4.64 -16.47
C ARG A 64 -15.88 3.92 -16.75
N LEU A 65 -16.95 4.40 -16.11
CA LEU A 65 -18.31 3.93 -16.35
C LEU A 65 -19.02 4.82 -17.39
N PRO A 66 -19.95 4.27 -18.17
CA PRO A 66 -20.65 5.03 -19.22
C PRO A 66 -21.57 6.14 -18.69
N ASN A 67 -21.90 6.12 -17.39
CA ASN A 67 -22.80 7.08 -16.74
C ASN A 67 -22.07 8.27 -16.08
N GLY A 68 -20.79 8.50 -16.40
CA GLY A 68 -19.99 9.58 -15.80
C GLY A 68 -19.48 9.27 -14.39
N TYR A 69 -19.46 8.00 -13.99
CA TYR A 69 -18.87 7.53 -12.75
C TYR A 69 -17.50 6.87 -12.99
N ILE A 70 -16.74 6.71 -11.93
CA ILE A 70 -15.51 5.94 -11.85
C ILE A 70 -15.71 4.80 -10.85
N ALA A 71 -15.30 3.60 -11.21
CA ALA A 71 -15.05 2.52 -10.27
C ALA A 71 -13.57 2.59 -9.87
N MET A 72 -13.27 2.61 -8.57
CA MET A 72 -11.93 2.79 -8.03
C MET A 72 -11.61 1.73 -6.99
N SER A 73 -10.50 1.03 -7.20
CA SER A 73 -9.84 0.22 -6.17
C SER A 73 -8.57 0.93 -5.71
N ALA A 74 -8.28 0.87 -4.42
CA ALA A 74 -7.00 1.30 -3.90
C ALA A 74 -6.45 0.29 -2.90
N PHE A 75 -5.14 0.12 -2.89
CA PHE A 75 -4.42 -0.86 -2.08
C PHE A 75 -3.28 -0.16 -1.36
N VAL A 76 -3.26 -0.24 -0.04
CA VAL A 76 -2.06 0.13 0.73
C VAL A 76 -1.10 -1.04 0.65
N ILE A 77 0.00 -0.84 -0.04
CA ILE A 77 0.99 -1.87 -0.35
C ILE A 77 2.30 -1.60 0.39
N ASP A 78 2.92 -2.67 0.90
CA ASP A 78 4.22 -2.73 1.54
C ASP A 78 5.15 -3.63 0.74
N VAL A 79 5.94 -3.02 -0.15
CA VAL A 79 6.85 -3.74 -1.06
C VAL A 79 8.08 -4.30 -0.34
N PHE A 80 8.29 -3.97 0.93
CA PHE A 80 9.42 -4.48 1.71
C PHE A 80 9.07 -5.71 2.55
N CYS A 81 7.80 -5.90 2.93
CA CYS A 81 7.45 -7.00 3.83
C CYS A 81 6.01 -7.51 3.65
N LEU A 82 5.03 -6.76 4.16
CA LEU A 82 3.72 -7.33 4.49
C LEU A 82 2.77 -7.48 3.30
N GLY A 83 3.16 -7.02 2.11
CA GLY A 83 2.31 -7.06 0.93
C GLY A 83 1.13 -6.09 1.02
N VAL A 84 -0.09 -6.56 0.77
CA VAL A 84 -1.28 -5.71 0.80
C VAL A 84 -1.78 -5.54 2.24
N LYS A 85 -1.51 -4.38 2.84
CA LYS A 85 -1.88 -4.04 4.22
C LYS A 85 -3.32 -3.58 4.40
N ASP A 86 -3.89 -2.95 3.38
CA ASP A 86 -5.28 -2.48 3.36
C ASP A 86 -5.78 -2.40 1.92
N ALA A 87 -7.09 -2.44 1.72
CA ALA A 87 -7.70 -2.30 0.42
C ALA A 87 -9.09 -1.68 0.52
N MET A 88 -9.47 -0.90 -0.49
CA MET A 88 -10.83 -0.36 -0.62
C MET A 88 -11.32 -0.44 -2.06
N PHE A 89 -12.63 -0.53 -2.20
CA PHE A 89 -13.33 -0.36 -3.47
C PHE A 89 -14.48 0.63 -3.31
N ARG A 90 -14.68 1.50 -4.29
CA ARG A 90 -15.84 2.40 -4.36
C ARG A 90 -16.20 2.77 -5.79
N VAL A 91 -17.44 3.18 -5.97
CA VAL A 91 -17.93 3.84 -7.19
C VAL A 91 -18.33 5.27 -6.82
N LEU A 92 -17.90 6.24 -7.60
CA LEU A 92 -18.12 7.67 -7.34
C LEU A 92 -18.21 8.44 -8.66
N PRO A 93 -18.81 9.64 -8.69
CA PRO A 93 -18.77 10.51 -9.87
C PRO A 93 -17.33 10.75 -10.35
N GLU A 94 -17.10 10.78 -11.66
CA GLU A 94 -15.76 11.02 -12.22
C GLU A 94 -15.19 12.37 -11.77
N GLY A 95 -16.04 13.40 -11.65
CA GLY A 95 -15.67 14.71 -11.13
C GLY A 95 -15.12 14.66 -9.70
N ASP A 96 -15.75 13.89 -8.81
CA ASP A 96 -15.30 13.72 -7.42
C ASP A 96 -13.96 13.01 -7.35
N TYR A 97 -13.72 12.06 -8.27
CA TYR A 97 -12.42 11.41 -8.39
C TYR A 97 -11.34 12.39 -8.83
N VAL A 98 -11.56 13.10 -9.94
CA VAL A 98 -10.57 14.01 -10.53
C VAL A 98 -10.26 15.18 -9.61
N GLN A 99 -11.28 15.88 -9.10
CA GLN A 99 -11.12 17.09 -8.29
C GLN A 99 -10.79 16.80 -6.82
N GLY A 100 -11.17 15.61 -6.32
CA GLY A 100 -11.00 15.26 -4.91
C GLY A 100 -9.80 14.37 -4.64
N ILE A 101 -9.68 13.24 -5.34
CA ILE A 101 -8.69 12.20 -5.03
C ILE A 101 -7.43 12.40 -5.87
N ARG A 102 -7.60 12.46 -7.19
CA ARG A 102 -6.51 12.61 -8.15
C ARG A 102 -5.77 13.94 -7.98
N ALA A 103 -6.50 15.04 -7.77
CA ALA A 103 -5.90 16.34 -7.47
C ALA A 103 -5.01 16.28 -6.22
N ARG A 104 -5.47 15.66 -5.12
CA ARG A 104 -4.66 15.49 -3.90
C ARG A 104 -3.42 14.60 -4.10
N MET A 105 -3.48 13.66 -5.02
CA MET A 105 -2.31 12.86 -5.43
C MET A 105 -1.31 13.69 -6.24
N SER A 106 -1.76 14.74 -6.93
CA SER A 106 -0.93 15.61 -7.76
C SER A 106 -0.36 16.82 -7.02
N GLU A 107 -1.04 17.32 -5.97
CA GLU A 107 -0.78 18.66 -5.39
C GLU A 107 -0.14 18.65 -4.00
N VAL A 108 -0.02 17.51 -3.31
CA VAL A 108 0.32 17.50 -1.88
C VAL A 108 1.80 17.17 -1.61
N ASN A 109 2.58 18.19 -1.21
CA ASN A 109 3.78 18.09 -0.36
C ASN A 109 4.87 17.08 -0.80
N GLY A 110 5.25 17.09 -2.08
CA GLY A 110 6.33 16.24 -2.61
C GLY A 110 5.94 14.77 -2.80
N ARG A 111 4.64 14.47 -2.88
CA ARG A 111 4.12 13.20 -3.37
C ARG A 111 3.95 13.35 -4.89
N SER A 112 4.84 12.74 -5.64
CA SER A 112 4.63 12.50 -7.06
C SER A 112 4.04 11.10 -7.19
N PHE A 113 2.97 10.99 -7.97
CA PHE A 113 2.46 9.73 -8.44
C PHE A 113 2.80 9.59 -9.92
N GLU A 114 3.07 8.36 -10.34
CA GLU A 114 3.33 8.01 -11.73
C GLU A 114 2.29 6.99 -12.20
N ALA A 115 2.03 7.01 -13.50
CA ALA A 115 1.13 6.07 -14.14
C ALA A 115 1.84 4.74 -14.41
N LEU A 116 1.14 3.64 -14.17
CA LEU A 116 1.54 2.30 -14.62
C LEU A 116 0.62 1.87 -15.76
N THR A 117 1.16 1.04 -16.65
CA THR A 117 0.30 0.24 -17.52
C THR A 117 -0.52 -0.74 -16.66
N PRO A 118 -1.73 -1.12 -17.09
CA PRO A 118 -2.55 -2.13 -16.40
C PRO A 118 -1.79 -3.42 -16.08
N GLY A 119 -1.04 -3.94 -17.06
CA GLY A 119 -0.25 -5.14 -16.89
C GLY A 119 0.86 -5.00 -15.84
N CYS A 120 1.48 -3.82 -15.74
CA CYS A 120 2.46 -3.55 -14.70
C CYS A 120 1.84 -3.40 -13.31
N ALA A 121 0.68 -2.75 -13.20
CA ALA A 121 -0.07 -2.68 -11.94
C ALA A 121 -0.49 -4.08 -11.46
N LYS A 122 -0.97 -4.93 -12.38
CA LYS A 122 -1.32 -6.33 -12.08
C LYS A 122 -0.09 -7.13 -11.65
N LYS A 123 1.00 -7.08 -12.41
CA LYS A 123 2.26 -7.79 -12.09
C LYS A 123 2.82 -7.35 -10.73
N LEU A 124 2.76 -6.06 -10.41
CA LEU A 124 3.18 -5.53 -9.12
C LEU A 124 2.34 -6.12 -7.99
N LEU A 125 1.02 -6.06 -8.11
CA LEU A 125 0.09 -6.49 -7.07
C LEU A 125 0.15 -8.01 -6.85
N ASP A 126 0.15 -8.79 -7.93
CA ASP A 126 0.23 -10.25 -7.86
C ASP A 126 1.57 -10.71 -7.26
N GLY A 127 2.69 -10.17 -7.77
CA GLY A 127 4.02 -10.51 -7.25
C GLY A 127 4.21 -10.10 -5.78
N LEU A 128 3.55 -9.02 -5.36
CA LEU A 128 3.58 -8.57 -3.97
C LEU A 128 2.81 -9.51 -3.05
N VAL A 129 1.64 -9.99 -3.47
CA VAL A 129 0.85 -10.99 -2.75
C VAL A 129 1.63 -12.29 -2.63
N ASP A 130 2.27 -12.74 -3.72
CA ASP A 130 3.09 -13.95 -3.72
C ASP A 130 4.33 -13.83 -2.82
N TYR A 131 5.01 -12.68 -2.85
CA TYR A 131 6.14 -12.39 -1.97
C TYR A 131 5.73 -12.46 -0.49
N ALA A 132 4.67 -11.74 -0.10
CA ALA A 132 4.20 -11.69 1.27
C ALA A 132 3.70 -13.07 1.76
N LYS A 133 3.07 -13.85 0.87
CA LYS A 133 2.67 -15.23 1.14
C LYS A 133 3.88 -16.12 1.42
N GLY A 134 4.98 -15.94 0.70
CA GLY A 134 6.26 -16.61 0.98
C GLY A 134 6.83 -16.31 2.38
N LEU A 135 6.43 -15.20 2.99
CA LEU A 135 6.81 -14.79 4.35
C LEU A 135 5.78 -15.20 5.42
N GLY A 136 4.70 -15.89 5.04
CA GLY A 136 3.62 -16.28 5.94
C GLY A 136 2.49 -15.25 6.11
N PHE A 137 2.42 -14.22 5.27
CA PHE A 137 1.37 -13.20 5.32
C PHE A 137 0.30 -13.40 4.25
N ALA A 138 -0.95 -13.16 4.63
CA ALA A 138 -2.06 -13.06 3.71
C ALA A 138 -2.38 -11.57 3.44
N PRO A 139 -2.88 -11.21 2.25
CA PRO A 139 -3.36 -9.86 2.00
C PRO A 139 -4.53 -9.51 2.93
N HIS A 140 -4.73 -8.21 3.19
CA HIS A 140 -5.85 -7.71 3.99
C HIS A 140 -7.19 -8.28 3.50
N ALA A 141 -8.15 -8.51 4.40
CA ALA A 141 -9.43 -9.18 4.07
C ALA A 141 -10.20 -8.47 2.93
N ASP A 142 -10.15 -7.13 2.91
CA ASP A 142 -10.80 -6.31 1.88
C ASP A 142 -10.16 -6.41 0.49
N TYR A 143 -8.97 -6.98 0.38
CA TYR A 143 -8.30 -7.23 -0.91
C TYR A 143 -9.21 -7.98 -1.87
N ASN A 144 -9.96 -8.98 -1.37
CA ASN A 144 -10.87 -9.77 -2.20
C ASN A 144 -12.06 -8.96 -2.75
N ASN A 145 -12.42 -7.85 -2.10
CA ASN A 145 -13.46 -6.97 -2.59
C ASN A 145 -12.95 -6.02 -3.68
N ALA A 146 -11.64 -5.75 -3.73
CA ALA A 146 -11.05 -4.72 -4.59
C ALA A 146 -10.23 -5.27 -5.78
N LYS A 147 -9.59 -6.44 -5.66
CA LYS A 147 -8.60 -6.96 -6.63
C LYS A 147 -9.16 -7.15 -8.04
N ASP A 148 -10.44 -7.51 -8.16
CA ASP A 148 -11.04 -7.88 -9.44
C ASP A 148 -11.12 -6.69 -10.42
N LEU A 149 -10.93 -5.45 -9.94
CA LEU A 149 -10.84 -4.29 -10.84
C LEU A 149 -9.62 -4.35 -11.78
N LEU A 150 -8.56 -5.07 -11.39
CA LEU A 150 -7.36 -5.32 -12.20
C LEU A 150 -7.43 -6.63 -13.00
N ALA A 151 -8.52 -7.38 -12.93
CA ALA A 151 -8.59 -8.74 -13.48
C ALA A 151 -9.11 -8.81 -14.93
N ALA A 152 -8.96 -7.75 -15.74
CA ALA A 152 -9.51 -7.72 -17.09
C ALA A 152 -8.43 -7.96 -18.17
N PRO A 153 -8.83 -8.31 -19.41
CA PRO A 153 -7.90 -8.69 -20.48
C PRO A 153 -6.90 -7.59 -20.86
N ASP A 154 -7.24 -6.33 -20.65
CA ASP A 154 -6.33 -5.18 -20.86
C ASP A 154 -5.15 -5.18 -19.87
N ALA A 155 -5.30 -5.86 -18.73
CA ALA A 155 -4.23 -6.11 -17.77
C ALA A 155 -3.36 -7.33 -18.10
N ASP A 156 -3.64 -8.05 -19.20
CA ASP A 156 -2.79 -9.14 -19.68
C ASP A 156 -1.65 -8.64 -20.60
N GLU A 157 -1.56 -7.31 -20.80
CA GLU A 157 -0.42 -6.69 -21.47
C GLU A 157 0.89 -7.03 -20.74
N ALA A 158 1.91 -7.42 -21.51
CA ALA A 158 3.20 -7.78 -20.94
C ALA A 158 3.83 -6.59 -20.21
N CYS A 159 4.09 -6.74 -18.91
CA CYS A 159 4.86 -5.77 -18.16
C CYS A 159 6.36 -6.11 -18.23
N PRO A 160 7.21 -5.23 -18.81
CA PRO A 160 8.65 -5.46 -18.93
C PRO A 160 9.39 -5.27 -17.60
N VAL A 161 8.77 -4.62 -16.62
CA VAL A 161 9.39 -4.32 -15.33
C VAL A 161 9.54 -5.59 -14.50
N GLN A 162 10.73 -5.85 -13.99
CA GLN A 162 10.96 -6.85 -12.95
C GLN A 162 10.95 -6.15 -11.59
N TYR A 163 9.91 -6.41 -10.81
CA TYR A 163 9.81 -5.89 -9.45
C TYR A 163 10.67 -6.70 -8.49
N VAL A 164 11.37 -6.00 -7.59
CA VAL A 164 12.14 -6.59 -6.49
C VAL A 164 11.45 -6.18 -5.19
N TYR A 165 11.18 -7.17 -4.36
CA TYR A 165 10.55 -6.99 -3.06
C TYR A 165 11.57 -7.20 -1.93
N GLY A 166 11.26 -6.66 -0.75
CA GLY A 166 12.23 -6.57 0.33
C GLY A 166 13.10 -5.32 0.21
N LYS A 167 13.99 -5.15 1.18
CA LYS A 167 14.98 -4.08 1.21
C LYS A 167 16.34 -4.72 1.49
N ASP A 168 17.34 -4.38 0.69
CA ASP A 168 18.70 -4.92 0.82
C ASP A 168 18.74 -6.47 0.82
N GLY A 169 17.86 -7.08 0.02
CA GLY A 169 17.81 -8.53 -0.20
C GLY A 169 17.04 -9.33 0.85
N LYS A 170 16.39 -8.68 1.82
CA LYS A 170 15.60 -9.34 2.87
C LYS A 170 14.32 -8.58 3.24
N PRO A 171 13.37 -9.20 3.96
CA PRO A 171 12.20 -8.49 4.45
C PRO A 171 12.60 -7.34 5.39
N PHE A 172 11.95 -6.19 5.22
CA PHE A 172 12.13 -5.05 6.10
C PHE A 172 10.77 -4.58 6.61
N TYR A 173 10.46 -4.94 7.86
CA TYR A 173 9.17 -4.64 8.47
C TYR A 173 9.18 -3.24 9.10
N MET A 174 8.25 -2.39 8.67
CA MET A 174 7.97 -1.10 9.31
C MET A 174 6.59 -1.15 9.95
N ASN A 175 6.52 -0.91 11.27
CA ASN A 175 5.21 -0.88 11.91
C ASN A 175 4.39 0.32 11.43
N GLY A 176 3.10 0.10 11.20
CA GLY A 176 2.13 1.12 10.92
C GLY A 176 1.70 1.86 12.19
N PRO A 177 1.17 3.09 12.05
CA PRO A 177 0.69 3.89 13.19
C PRO A 177 -0.52 3.28 13.93
N TYR A 178 -1.18 2.27 13.33
CA TYR A 178 -2.40 1.64 13.86
C TYR A 178 -2.21 0.17 14.21
N GLU A 179 -0.98 -0.36 14.13
CA GLU A 179 -0.70 -1.74 14.53
C GLU A 179 -0.57 -1.81 16.05
N SER A 180 -1.39 -2.65 16.68
CA SER A 180 -1.29 -2.88 18.13
C SER A 180 0.00 -3.61 18.48
N PRO A 181 0.50 -3.50 19.73
CA PRO A 181 1.67 -4.24 20.18
C PRO A 181 1.55 -5.76 19.95
N ALA A 182 0.36 -6.32 20.16
CA ALA A 182 0.10 -7.74 19.89
C ALA A 182 0.19 -8.09 18.39
N ALA A 183 -0.26 -7.19 17.50
CA ALA A 183 -0.11 -7.37 16.07
C ALA A 183 1.38 -7.32 15.66
N ILE A 184 2.13 -6.35 16.18
CA ILE A 184 3.58 -6.21 15.96
C ILE A 184 4.31 -7.50 16.38
N GLN A 185 4.02 -8.04 17.57
CA GLN A 185 4.63 -9.28 18.04
C GLN A 185 4.28 -10.48 17.17
N ARG A 186 3.04 -10.60 16.70
CA ARG A 186 2.64 -11.67 15.77
C ARG A 186 3.39 -11.59 14.44
N ILE A 187 3.55 -10.39 13.90
CA ILE A 187 4.30 -10.15 12.65
C ILE A 187 5.76 -10.55 12.83
N ILE A 188 6.41 -10.10 13.89
CA ILE A 188 7.81 -10.43 14.19
C ILE A 188 7.98 -11.95 14.34
N ARG A 189 7.09 -12.61 15.09
CA ARG A 189 7.15 -14.07 15.25
C ARG A 189 7.01 -14.80 13.91
N THR A 190 6.08 -14.36 13.06
CA THR A 190 5.88 -14.95 11.72
C THR A 190 7.14 -14.81 10.87
N LEU A 191 7.80 -13.66 10.91
CA LEU A 191 9.07 -13.43 10.23
C LEU A 191 10.21 -14.28 10.80
N THR A 192 10.29 -14.44 12.12
CA THR A 192 11.27 -15.32 12.76
C THR A 192 11.07 -16.78 12.35
N GLU A 193 9.83 -17.25 12.28
CA GLU A 193 9.48 -18.61 11.84
C GLU A 193 9.81 -18.82 10.35
N SER A 194 9.55 -17.82 9.50
CA SER A 194 9.74 -17.92 8.05
C SER A 194 11.19 -17.69 7.60
N CYS A 195 11.91 -16.77 8.24
CA CYS A 195 13.22 -16.27 7.78
C CYS A 195 14.37 -16.62 8.73
N GLY A 196 14.07 -17.09 9.95
CA GLY A 196 15.05 -17.26 11.02
C GLY A 196 15.44 -15.95 11.70
N GLU A 197 16.17 -16.07 12.81
CA GLU A 197 16.75 -14.93 13.50
C GLU A 197 17.77 -14.22 12.61
N GLY A 198 17.67 -12.88 12.49
CA GLY A 198 18.51 -12.07 11.60
C GLY A 198 18.13 -12.12 10.12
N GLY A 199 17.15 -12.95 9.74
CA GLY A 199 16.65 -13.08 8.36
C GLY A 199 15.78 -11.93 7.87
N PHE A 200 15.50 -10.93 8.71
CA PHE A 200 14.72 -9.74 8.39
C PHE A 200 15.18 -8.55 9.24
N ASP A 201 14.91 -7.34 8.76
CA ASP A 201 15.09 -6.11 9.52
C ASP A 201 13.75 -5.56 9.99
N THR A 202 13.81 -4.78 11.08
CA THR A 202 12.63 -4.09 11.59
C THR A 202 12.91 -2.62 11.88
N LEU A 203 11.87 -1.82 11.73
CA LEU A 203 11.81 -0.46 12.21
C LEU A 203 10.51 -0.31 12.99
N VAL A 204 10.57 -0.72 14.26
CA VAL A 204 9.47 -0.55 15.20
C VAL A 204 9.64 0.81 15.88
N GLY A 205 8.81 1.77 15.48
CA GLY A 205 8.52 2.94 16.30
C GLY A 205 7.67 2.47 17.46
N LEU A 206 8.29 2.18 18.61
CA LEU A 206 7.57 2.23 19.86
C LEU A 206 7.01 3.65 19.96
N SER A 207 5.70 3.78 20.09
CA SER A 207 5.18 4.95 20.80
C SER A 207 5.84 4.86 22.17
N GLU A 208 6.87 5.66 22.39
CA GLU A 208 7.18 6.10 23.76
C GLU A 208 5.83 6.50 24.33
N GLY A 209 5.49 5.88 25.47
CA GLY A 209 4.30 6.25 26.20
C GLY A 209 4.27 7.76 26.31
N ASP A 210 3.08 8.32 26.34
CA ASP A 210 2.89 9.61 26.97
C ASP A 210 3.45 9.46 28.41
N ASP A 211 4.74 9.78 28.58
CA ASP A 211 5.30 10.11 29.88
C ASP A 211 4.50 11.34 30.29
N TYR A 212 3.47 11.10 31.08
CA TYR A 212 2.92 12.09 31.97
C TYR A 212 4.08 12.47 32.89
N ASP A 213 4.85 13.48 32.47
CA ASP A 213 5.63 14.29 33.40
C ASP A 213 4.60 15.01 34.30
N ASP A 214 4.25 14.35 35.40
CA ASP A 214 3.67 14.98 36.58
C ASP A 214 4.86 15.47 37.42
N ASP A 215 5.21 16.75 37.22
CA ASP A 215 5.83 17.63 38.22
C ASP A 215 5.59 19.11 37.84
#